data_AF-A0A4R0DYN4-F1
#
_entry.id   AF-A0A4R0DYN4-F1
#
_cell.length_a   1.000
_cell.length_b   1.000
_cell.length_c   1.000
_cell.angle_alpha   90.00
_cell.angle_beta   90.00
_cell.angle_gamma   90.00
#
_symmetry.space_group_name_H-M   'P 1'
#
loop_
_entity.id
_entity.type
_entity.pdbx_description
1 polymer ?
#
loop_
_entity_poly.entity_id
_entity_poly.type
_entity_poly.pdbx_seq_one_letter_code
_entity_poly.pdbx_strand_id
1 'polypeptide(L)'
;MNKSEQIVAFFRNHHKFPFHNWYTNYDEYCAMYLCLTNLLKSYISAEQYKDWSYAYNYIDFRRNPDGEVAYPLMCINSKIELVVYLGCIKADKNGNIETKFSVQISRDDRWGDRWETNAPQEEWYNEIAILLDFNNTLALQKIDTIFKTIFEKKMTFKDLQYFEESNLNFDDE
;
A
#
# COMPACT_ATOMS: atom_id res chain seq x y z
N MET A 1 -4.43 20.18 6.56
CA MET A 1 -4.43 18.72 6.79
C MET A 1 -4.78 18.04 5.49
N ASN A 2 -3.84 17.30 4.90
CA ASN A 2 -4.07 16.58 3.64
C ASN A 2 -5.07 15.42 3.82
N LYS A 3 -5.48 14.78 2.72
CA LYS A 3 -6.56 13.78 2.77
C LYS A 3 -6.14 12.55 3.60
N SER A 4 -4.88 12.11 3.46
CA SER A 4 -4.32 11.02 4.26
C SER A 4 -4.31 11.33 5.76
N GLU A 5 -3.87 12.53 6.16
CA GLU A 5 -3.86 12.98 7.54
C GLU A 5 -5.28 13.04 8.14
N GLN A 6 -6.28 13.46 7.37
CA GLN A 6 -7.68 13.48 7.83
C GLN A 6 -8.21 12.08 8.13
N ILE A 7 -7.93 11.12 7.27
CA ILE A 7 -8.33 9.73 7.47
C ILE A 7 -7.63 9.15 8.70
N VAL A 8 -6.31 9.30 8.81
CA VAL A 8 -5.56 8.80 9.97
C VAL A 8 -6.00 9.48 11.26
N ALA A 9 -6.31 10.78 11.25
CA ALA A 9 -6.81 11.50 12.43
C ALA A 9 -8.12 10.91 12.97
N PHE A 10 -9.01 10.39 12.12
CA PHE A 10 -10.19 9.66 12.57
C PHE A 10 -9.80 8.39 13.34
N PHE A 11 -8.86 7.60 12.80
CA PHE A 11 -8.40 6.35 13.41
C PHE A 11 -7.54 6.54 14.66
N ARG A 12 -6.93 7.72 14.87
CA ARG A 12 -6.21 8.06 16.10
C ARG A 12 -7.07 7.99 17.37
N ASN A 13 -8.39 8.11 17.23
CA ASN A 13 -9.33 7.95 18.35
C ASN A 13 -9.65 6.48 18.67
N HIS A 14 -9.18 5.52 17.86
CA HIS A 14 -9.37 4.10 18.13
C HIS A 14 -8.47 3.66 19.28
N HIS A 15 -9.03 2.94 20.26
CA HIS A 15 -8.33 2.49 21.48
C HIS A 15 -7.10 1.58 21.26
N LYS A 16 -6.87 1.13 20.02
CA LYS A 16 -5.73 0.31 19.61
C LYS A 16 -4.73 1.01 18.70
N PHE A 17 -4.99 2.26 18.31
CA PHE A 17 -4.02 3.03 17.54
C PHE A 17 -2.73 3.19 18.37
N PRO A 18 -1.50 3.06 17.81
CA PRO A 18 -1.11 3.05 16.38
C PRO A 18 -1.06 1.68 15.66
N PHE A 19 -1.80 0.66 16.12
CA PHE A 19 -1.95 -0.64 15.45
C PHE A 19 -0.68 -1.48 15.28
N HIS A 20 0.39 -1.27 16.03
CA HIS A 20 1.67 -1.98 15.84
C HIS A 20 1.62 -3.51 16.00
N ASN A 21 0.55 -4.06 16.56
CA ASN A 21 0.35 -5.50 16.77
C ASN A 21 -0.68 -6.08 15.80
N TRP A 22 -1.00 -5.40 14.70
CA TRP A 22 -1.98 -5.86 13.70
C TRP A 22 -1.71 -7.27 13.15
N TYR A 23 -0.47 -7.76 13.24
CA TYR A 23 -0.08 -9.09 12.76
C TYR A 23 -0.41 -10.23 13.76
N THR A 24 -0.68 -9.92 15.03
CA THR A 24 -1.05 -10.88 16.08
C THR A 24 -2.37 -10.57 16.77
N ASN A 25 -2.91 -9.37 16.61
CA ASN A 25 -4.16 -8.92 17.20
C ASN A 25 -5.22 -8.65 16.12
N TYR A 26 -6.35 -9.34 16.20
CA TYR A 26 -7.41 -9.27 15.19
C TYR A 26 -8.13 -7.91 15.16
N ASP A 27 -8.37 -7.28 16.31
CA ASP A 27 -9.04 -5.98 16.36
C ASP A 27 -8.15 -4.89 15.75
N GLU A 28 -6.85 -4.94 16.04
CA GLU A 28 -5.85 -4.08 15.39
C GLU A 28 -5.77 -4.33 13.90
N TYR A 29 -5.76 -5.59 13.46
CA TYR A 29 -5.80 -5.94 12.04
C TYR A 29 -7.00 -5.30 11.33
N CYS A 30 -8.21 -5.48 11.87
CA CYS A 30 -9.41 -4.94 11.27
C CYS A 30 -9.38 -3.41 11.20
N ALA A 31 -8.99 -2.73 12.29
CA ALA A 31 -8.89 -1.28 12.33
C ALA A 31 -7.83 -0.74 11.36
N MET A 32 -6.65 -1.37 11.33
CA MET A 32 -5.57 -1.04 10.40
C MET A 32 -5.98 -1.26 8.95
N TYR A 33 -6.57 -2.41 8.63
CA TYR A 33 -7.01 -2.74 7.26
C TYR A 33 -8.07 -1.75 6.78
N LEU A 34 -9.02 -1.37 7.65
CA LEU A 34 -9.99 -0.32 7.37
C LEU A 34 -9.32 1.04 7.16
N CYS A 35 -8.31 1.39 7.96
CA CYS A 35 -7.53 2.63 7.78
C CYS A 35 -6.87 2.66 6.39
N LEU A 36 -6.12 1.61 6.04
CA LEU A 36 -5.46 1.49 4.73
C LEU A 36 -6.47 1.50 3.57
N THR A 37 -7.59 0.80 3.73
CA THR A 37 -8.64 0.75 2.70
C THR A 37 -9.26 2.13 2.49
N ASN A 38 -9.52 2.88 3.56
CA ASN A 38 -10.05 4.24 3.46
C ASN A 38 -9.03 5.19 2.84
N LEU A 39 -7.74 5.07 3.21
CA LEU A 39 -6.66 5.83 2.58
C LEU A 39 -6.70 5.63 1.05
N LEU A 40 -6.61 4.39 0.59
CA LEU A 40 -6.62 4.06 -0.85
C LEU A 40 -7.90 4.55 -1.55
N LYS A 41 -9.08 4.20 -1.04
CA LYS A 41 -10.38 4.54 -1.64
C LYS A 41 -10.60 6.03 -1.81
N SER A 42 -10.01 6.84 -0.93
CA SER A 42 -10.21 8.28 -0.94
C SER A 42 -9.58 9.00 -2.15
N TYR A 43 -8.69 8.31 -2.89
CA TYR A 43 -8.05 8.81 -4.12
C TYR A 43 -8.63 8.20 -5.40
N ILE A 44 -9.53 7.23 -5.29
CA ILE A 44 -10.21 6.62 -6.42
C ILE A 44 -11.55 7.34 -6.62
N SER A 45 -11.87 7.76 -7.85
CA SER A 45 -13.19 8.34 -8.12
C SER A 45 -14.28 7.28 -8.05
N ALA A 46 -15.50 7.65 -7.65
CA ALA A 46 -16.59 6.68 -7.49
C ALA A 46 -16.91 5.92 -8.78
N GLU A 47 -16.73 6.56 -9.94
CA GLU A 47 -16.94 5.97 -11.27
C GLU A 47 -15.92 4.86 -11.58
N GLN A 48 -14.73 4.94 -10.98
CA GLN A 48 -13.63 4.01 -11.17
C GLN A 48 -13.65 2.84 -10.17
N TYR A 49 -14.50 2.84 -9.14
CA TYR A 49 -14.51 1.79 -8.12
C TYR A 49 -14.63 0.37 -8.68
N LYS A 50 -15.40 0.18 -9.76
CA LYS A 50 -15.56 -1.12 -10.43
C LYS A 50 -14.29 -1.61 -11.15
N ASP A 51 -13.34 -0.71 -11.37
CA ASP A 51 -12.07 -1.00 -12.03
C ASP A 51 -11.01 -1.46 -11.03
N TRP A 52 -11.30 -1.35 -9.72
CA TRP A 52 -10.44 -1.77 -8.64
C TRP A 52 -10.96 -3.05 -7.98
N SER A 53 -10.16 -4.10 -7.99
CA SER A 53 -10.41 -5.33 -7.25
C SER A 53 -9.46 -5.45 -6.07
N TYR A 54 -9.98 -5.65 -4.88
CA TYR A 54 -9.18 -5.94 -3.69
C TYR A 54 -8.95 -7.44 -3.61
N ALA A 55 -7.71 -7.84 -3.28
CA ALA A 55 -7.48 -9.21 -2.89
C ALA A 55 -7.86 -9.37 -1.43
N TYR A 56 -9.01 -10.02 -1.21
CA TYR A 56 -9.61 -10.19 0.11
C TYR A 56 -9.15 -11.46 0.83
N ASN A 57 -8.25 -12.27 0.26
CA ASN A 57 -7.94 -13.58 0.81
C ASN A 57 -7.06 -13.50 2.07
N TYR A 58 -7.72 -13.25 3.20
CA TYR A 58 -7.19 -13.35 4.57
C TYR A 58 -6.37 -14.64 4.82
N ILE A 59 -6.73 -15.73 4.15
CA ILE A 59 -6.11 -17.05 4.30
C ILE A 59 -4.74 -17.15 3.60
N ASP A 60 -4.54 -16.42 2.51
CA ASP A 60 -3.27 -16.48 1.76
C ASP A 60 -2.15 -15.72 2.51
N PHE A 61 -2.51 -14.68 3.30
CA PHE A 61 -1.60 -13.95 4.17
C PHE A 61 -0.98 -14.79 5.30
N ARG A 62 -1.62 -15.89 5.73
CA ARG A 62 -1.06 -16.81 6.74
C ARG A 62 -0.30 -17.99 6.14
N ARG A 63 -0.27 -18.13 4.82
CA ARG A 63 0.39 -19.25 4.12
C ARG A 63 1.83 -18.95 3.70
N ASN A 64 2.36 -17.77 4.05
CA ASN A 64 3.80 -17.54 3.98
C ASN A 64 4.49 -18.50 4.98
N PRO A 65 5.36 -19.43 4.54
CA PRO A 65 6.07 -20.35 5.43
C PRO A 65 6.94 -19.62 6.46
N ASP A 66 7.33 -18.36 6.19
CA ASP A 66 8.05 -17.48 7.11
C ASP A 66 7.11 -16.62 7.98
N GLY A 67 5.81 -16.62 7.69
CA GLY A 67 4.76 -15.95 8.47
C GLY A 67 4.76 -14.42 8.44
N GLU A 68 5.66 -13.79 7.67
CA GLU A 68 5.77 -12.34 7.61
C GLU A 68 4.92 -11.75 6.49
N VAL A 69 3.91 -10.98 6.88
CA VAL A 69 3.17 -10.09 5.99
C VAL A 69 3.70 -8.68 6.25
N ALA A 70 4.13 -8.00 5.19
CA ALA A 70 4.52 -6.58 5.25
C ALA A 70 3.41 -5.66 4.72
N TYR A 71 2.62 -6.15 3.77
CA TYR A 71 1.58 -5.38 3.06
C TYR A 71 0.21 -6.06 3.15
N PRO A 72 -0.55 -5.82 4.23
CA PRO A 72 -1.86 -6.45 4.46
C PRO A 72 -2.97 -6.02 3.49
N LEU A 73 -2.83 -4.87 2.81
CA LEU A 73 -3.79 -4.45 1.78
C LEU A 73 -3.15 -4.58 0.40
N MET A 74 -3.82 -5.31 -0.49
CA MET A 74 -3.49 -5.38 -1.91
C MET A 74 -4.72 -5.00 -2.75
N CYS A 75 -4.53 -4.14 -3.73
CA CYS A 75 -5.58 -3.70 -4.64
C CYS A 75 -5.05 -3.59 -6.07
N ILE A 76 -5.88 -3.94 -7.05
CA ILE A 76 -5.48 -4.09 -8.44
C ILE A 76 -6.42 -3.30 -9.33
N ASN A 77 -5.88 -2.61 -10.32
CA ASN A 77 -6.63 -2.01 -11.40
C ASN A 77 -6.11 -2.48 -12.76
N SER A 78 -6.88 -3.36 -13.40
CA SER A 78 -6.53 -3.92 -14.71
C SER A 78 -6.63 -2.93 -15.86
N LYS A 79 -7.39 -1.83 -15.74
CA LYS A 79 -7.47 -0.84 -16.82
C LYS A 79 -6.20 0.00 -16.96
N ILE A 80 -5.49 0.21 -15.86
CA ILE A 80 -4.23 0.94 -15.84
C ILE A 80 -3.04 0.03 -15.53
N GLU A 81 -3.27 -1.30 -15.47
CA GLU A 81 -2.25 -2.32 -15.20
C GLU A 81 -1.40 -1.98 -13.95
N LEU A 82 -2.07 -1.70 -12.83
CA LEU A 82 -1.42 -1.29 -11.58
C LEU A 82 -1.87 -2.17 -10.42
N VAL A 83 -0.90 -2.64 -9.62
CA VAL A 83 -1.11 -3.26 -8.32
C VAL A 83 -0.56 -2.34 -7.24
N VAL A 84 -1.35 -2.09 -6.21
CA VAL A 84 -0.97 -1.30 -5.04
C VAL A 84 -0.97 -2.20 -3.81
N TYR A 85 0.18 -2.25 -3.14
CA TYR A 85 0.35 -2.91 -1.85
C TYR A 85 0.54 -1.83 -0.78
N LEU A 86 -0.31 -1.83 0.25
CA LEU A 86 -0.15 -0.95 1.41
C LEU A 86 0.04 -1.74 2.68
N GLY A 87 0.96 -1.24 3.51
CA GLY A 87 1.15 -1.72 4.87
C GLY A 87 1.54 -0.62 5.82
N CYS A 88 1.42 -0.92 7.11
CA CYS A 88 1.94 -0.05 8.14
C CYS A 88 2.98 -0.78 8.98
N ILE A 89 3.85 0.00 9.60
CA ILE A 89 4.86 -0.53 10.52
C ILE A 89 4.23 -1.44 11.58
N LYS A 90 4.98 -2.46 11.98
CA LYS A 90 4.64 -3.40 13.06
C LYS A 90 5.77 -3.43 14.07
N ALA A 91 5.48 -3.78 15.31
CA ALA A 91 6.52 -4.08 16.28
C ALA A 91 7.25 -5.38 15.91
N ASP A 92 8.58 -5.41 16.07
CA ASP A 92 9.38 -6.63 15.92
C ASP A 92 9.11 -7.63 17.08
N LYS A 93 9.79 -8.77 17.07
CA LYS A 93 9.65 -9.81 18.11
C LYS A 93 10.07 -9.34 19.51
N ASN A 94 10.85 -8.27 19.61
CA ASN A 94 11.32 -7.67 20.85
C ASN A 94 10.48 -6.44 21.27
N GLY A 95 9.46 -6.07 20.48
CA GLY A 95 8.64 -4.90 20.70
C GLY A 95 9.23 -3.58 20.16
N ASN A 96 10.33 -3.64 19.42
CA ASN A 96 10.91 -2.45 18.79
C ASN A 96 10.09 -2.03 17.58
N ILE A 97 9.97 -0.72 17.38
CA ILE A 97 9.23 -0.13 16.27
C ILE A 97 10.22 0.76 15.53
N GLU A 98 10.57 0.38 14.31
CA GLU A 98 11.36 1.24 13.43
C GLU A 98 10.41 2.14 12.65
N THR A 99 10.53 3.45 12.86
CA THR A 99 9.84 4.44 12.03
C THR A 99 10.37 4.31 10.62
N LYS A 100 9.52 3.89 9.70
CA LYS A 100 9.91 3.65 8.31
C LYS A 100 8.84 4.16 7.37
N PHE A 101 9.30 4.85 6.34
CA PHE A 101 8.57 5.02 5.10
C PHE A 101 9.37 4.32 4.01
N SER A 102 8.74 3.47 3.22
CA SER A 102 9.40 2.91 2.05
C SER A 102 8.42 2.74 0.91
N VAL A 103 8.89 3.04 -0.28
CA VAL A 103 8.23 2.75 -1.55
C VAL A 103 9.11 1.76 -2.28
N GLN A 104 8.51 0.72 -2.84
CA GLN A 104 9.19 -0.27 -3.67
C GLN A 104 8.41 -0.41 -4.96
N ILE A 105 9.12 -0.39 -6.09
CA ILE A 105 8.52 -0.51 -7.41
C ILE A 105 8.99 -1.79 -8.08
N SER A 106 8.05 -2.60 -8.52
CA SER A 106 8.30 -3.85 -9.25
C SER A 106 7.37 -3.97 -10.44
N ARG A 107 7.54 -5.05 -11.20
CA ARG A 107 6.61 -5.46 -12.23
C ARG A 107 6.32 -6.93 -12.06
N ASP A 108 5.07 -7.30 -12.29
CA ASP A 108 4.64 -8.69 -12.28
C ASP A 108 3.89 -9.02 -13.57
N ASP A 109 4.24 -10.16 -14.16
CA ASP A 109 3.59 -10.74 -15.33
C ASP A 109 2.29 -11.48 -14.97
N ARG A 110 2.02 -11.68 -13.67
CA ARG A 110 1.16 -12.77 -13.19
C ARG A 110 -0.15 -12.40 -12.52
N TRP A 111 -0.68 -11.19 -12.72
CA TRP A 111 -2.00 -10.86 -12.17
C TRP A 111 -3.06 -10.63 -13.25
N GLY A 112 -3.94 -11.63 -13.45
CA GLY A 112 -5.14 -11.53 -14.30
C GLY A 112 -5.17 -12.45 -15.53
N ASP A 113 -5.01 -13.76 -15.34
CA ASP A 113 -5.28 -14.83 -16.34
C ASP A 113 -4.44 -14.84 -17.64
N ARG A 114 -3.51 -13.91 -17.86
CA ARG A 114 -2.59 -13.96 -19.00
C ARG A 114 -1.41 -14.90 -18.72
N TRP A 115 -1.67 -16.21 -18.79
CA TRP A 115 -0.63 -17.23 -18.84
C TRP A 115 0.08 -17.27 -20.21
N GLU A 116 0.51 -16.12 -20.72
CA GLU A 116 1.43 -16.12 -21.85
C GLU A 116 2.84 -16.12 -21.30
N THR A 117 3.53 -17.23 -21.50
CA THR A 117 4.90 -17.50 -21.02
C THR A 117 5.94 -16.48 -21.50
N ASN A 118 5.56 -15.52 -22.36
CA ASN A 118 6.40 -14.48 -22.93
C ASN A 118 5.64 -13.15 -23.15
N ALA A 119 4.69 -12.79 -22.26
CA ALA A 119 4.01 -11.50 -22.36
C ALA A 119 5.07 -10.36 -22.45
N PRO A 120 5.03 -9.48 -23.46
CA PRO A 120 5.96 -8.38 -23.58
C PRO A 120 6.00 -7.57 -22.28
N GLN A 121 7.18 -7.13 -21.84
CA GLN A 121 7.29 -6.44 -20.56
C GLN A 121 6.33 -5.26 -20.49
N GLU A 122 6.15 -4.46 -21.52
CA GLU A 122 5.14 -3.40 -21.64
C GLU A 122 3.69 -3.76 -21.24
N GLU A 123 3.32 -5.05 -21.24
CA GLU A 123 2.00 -5.55 -20.82
C GLU A 123 1.94 -6.02 -19.35
N TRP A 124 3.07 -6.01 -18.64
CA TRP A 124 3.14 -6.39 -17.23
C TRP A 124 2.55 -5.32 -16.34
N TYR A 125 1.90 -5.76 -15.27
CA TYR A 125 1.38 -4.86 -14.25
C TYR A 125 2.56 -4.19 -13.55
N ASN A 126 2.44 -2.88 -13.37
CA ASN A 126 3.33 -2.19 -12.45
C ASN A 126 2.85 -2.45 -11.03
N GLU A 127 3.79 -2.60 -10.13
CA GLU A 127 3.52 -2.79 -8.72
C GLU A 127 4.13 -1.65 -7.93
N ILE A 128 3.36 -1.12 -6.99
CA ILE A 128 3.84 -0.16 -6.01
C ILE A 128 3.52 -0.67 -4.61
N ALA A 129 4.56 -0.93 -3.83
CA ALA A 129 4.44 -1.33 -2.45
C ALA A 129 4.87 -0.20 -1.53
N ILE A 130 3.99 0.20 -0.61
CA ILE A 130 4.21 1.32 0.29
C ILE A 130 4.04 0.86 1.73
N LEU A 131 5.09 1.01 2.52
CA LEU A 131 5.09 0.82 3.96
C LEU A 131 5.19 2.20 4.62
N LEU A 132 4.33 2.46 5.59
CA LEU A 132 4.29 3.76 6.27
C LEU A 132 4.09 3.64 7.79
N ASP A 133 4.46 4.70 8.49
CA ASP A 133 4.06 4.95 9.87
C ASP A 133 2.88 5.95 9.88
N PHE A 134 1.75 5.57 10.49
CA PHE A 134 0.61 6.47 10.66
C PHE A 134 0.88 7.65 11.60
N ASN A 135 1.92 7.57 12.43
CA ASN A 135 2.35 8.66 13.30
C ASN A 135 3.24 9.67 12.57
N ASN A 136 3.87 9.26 11.47
CA ASN A 136 4.77 10.10 10.70
C ASN A 136 4.00 10.98 9.72
N THR A 137 3.81 12.25 10.09
CA THR A 137 3.13 13.25 9.26
C THR A 137 3.75 13.40 7.87
N LEU A 138 5.09 13.35 7.76
CA LEU A 138 5.78 13.44 6.47
C LEU A 138 5.46 12.22 5.59
N ALA A 139 5.41 11.01 6.16
CA ALA A 139 5.00 9.81 5.43
C ALA A 139 3.57 9.94 4.88
N LEU A 140 2.64 10.52 5.66
CA LEU A 140 1.27 10.77 5.22
C LEU A 140 1.19 11.79 4.07
N GLN A 141 2.04 12.82 4.09
CA GLN A 141 2.18 13.79 3.01
C GLN A 141 2.74 13.16 1.73
N LYS A 142 3.76 12.30 1.85
CA LYS A 142 4.33 11.57 0.71
C LYS A 142 3.29 10.68 0.04
N ILE A 143 2.49 9.95 0.82
CA ILE A 143 1.41 9.10 0.28
C ILE A 143 0.35 9.90 -0.45
N ASP A 144 -0.05 11.06 0.07
CA ASP A 144 -1.03 11.93 -0.58
C ASP A 144 -0.53 12.35 -1.99
N THR A 145 0.75 12.69 -2.12
CA THR A 145 1.39 13.01 -3.41
C THR A 145 1.46 11.79 -4.35
N ILE A 146 1.91 10.64 -3.85
CA ILE A 146 2.02 9.41 -4.65
C ILE A 146 0.64 9.01 -5.18
N PHE A 147 -0.36 8.92 -4.31
CA PHE A 147 -1.70 8.51 -4.70
C PHE A 147 -2.32 9.46 -5.71
N LYS A 148 -2.25 10.78 -5.50
CA LYS A 148 -2.73 11.74 -6.50
C LYS A 148 -2.15 11.47 -7.88
N THR A 149 -0.88 11.10 -7.97
CA THR A 149 -0.25 10.88 -9.28
C THR A 149 -0.61 9.52 -9.91
N ILE A 150 -0.59 8.43 -9.13
CA ILE A 150 -0.79 7.07 -9.69
C ILE A 150 -2.24 6.79 -10.10
N PHE A 151 -3.23 7.47 -9.49
CA PHE A 151 -4.65 7.24 -9.77
C PHE A 151 -5.19 8.07 -10.94
N GLU A 152 -4.46 9.07 -11.43
CA GLU A 152 -4.91 9.95 -12.52
C GLU A 152 -4.80 9.31 -13.91
N LYS A 153 -3.77 8.49 -14.16
CA LYS A 153 -3.52 7.84 -15.46
C LYS A 153 -2.60 6.62 -15.32
N LYS A 154 -2.58 5.76 -16.34
CA LYS A 154 -1.57 4.69 -16.46
C LYS A 154 -0.18 5.30 -16.48
N MET A 155 0.60 5.00 -15.45
CA MET A 155 2.00 5.40 -15.35
C MET A 155 2.88 4.36 -16.05
N THR A 156 3.96 4.80 -16.69
CA THR A 156 4.98 3.87 -17.17
C THR A 156 5.82 3.37 -15.99
N PHE A 157 6.47 2.22 -16.16
CA PHE A 157 7.40 1.72 -15.13
C PHE A 157 8.48 2.75 -14.78
N LYS A 158 9.03 3.46 -15.78
CA LYS A 158 10.02 4.53 -15.55
C LYS A 158 9.48 5.69 -14.73
N ASP A 159 8.22 6.09 -14.95
CA ASP A 159 7.60 7.15 -14.16
C ASP A 159 7.48 6.73 -12.68
N LEU A 160 7.18 5.45 -12.43
CA LEU A 160 7.10 4.89 -11.08
C LEU A 160 8.48 4.72 -10.44
N GLN A 161 9.50 4.28 -11.18
CA GLN A 161 10.88 4.22 -10.68
C GLN A 161 11.39 5.61 -10.28
N TYR A 162 11.06 6.65 -11.05
CA TYR A 162 11.39 8.02 -10.65
C TYR A 162 10.73 8.42 -9.32
N PHE A 163 9.54 7.90 -9.01
CA PHE A 163 8.95 8.08 -7.68
C PHE A 163 9.74 7.38 -6.59
N GLU A 164 10.18 6.15 -6.81
CA GLU A 164 11.03 5.44 -5.85
C GLU A 164 12.29 6.25 -5.55
N GLU A 165 13.05 6.63 -6.58
CA GLU A 165 14.31 7.37 -6.47
C GLU A 165 14.13 8.76 -5.82
N SER A 166 13.08 9.50 -6.20
CA SER A 166 12.80 10.81 -5.60
C SER A 166 12.37 10.70 -4.14
N ASN A 167 11.75 9.61 -3.71
CA ASN A 167 11.29 9.41 -2.34
C ASN A 167 12.30 8.70 -1.42
N LEU A 168 13.31 8.03 -1.99
CA LEU A 168 14.46 7.45 -1.27
C LEU A 168 15.41 8.53 -0.69
N ASN A 169 15.41 9.75 -1.23
CA ASN A 169 16.31 10.84 -0.79
C ASN A 169 15.76 11.71 0.37
N PHE A 170 14.72 11.25 1.05
CA PHE A 170 14.08 11.99 2.15
C PHE A 170 14.24 11.28 3.51
N ASP A 171 15.21 10.37 3.62
CA ASP A 171 15.60 9.73 4.89
C ASP A 171 16.61 10.59 5.69
N ASP A 172 17.03 11.74 5.14
CA ASP A 172 17.91 12.71 5.78
C ASP A 172 17.11 13.95 6.26
N GLU A 173 16.31 13.82 7.33
CA GLU A 173 16.02 14.90 8.31
C GLU A 173 15.17 14.41 9.50
#